data_AF-X0VKE6-F1
#
_entry.id   AF-X0VKE6-F1
#
_cell.length_a   1.000
_cell.length_b   1.000
_cell.length_c   1.000
_cell.angle_alpha   90.00
_cell.angle_beta   90.00
_cell.angle_gamma   90.00
#
_symmetry.space_group_name_H-M   'P 1'
#
loop_
_entity.id
_entity.type
_entity.pdbx_description
1 polymer ?
#
loop_
_entity_poly.entity_id
_entity_poly.type
_entity_poly.pdbx_seq_one_letter_code
_entity_poly.pdbx_strand_id
1 'polypeptide(L)'
;PCYAKCSELGIPVGMQTGHAAELFPSWPGHPMYLDEVALDFPGLTLIGSHTGWPWVNELVCMAWKHPNVYCDCSAWMPKLLPKLHPELLIFMQFWAGQEKTLFGTNNMGLKAFKEQFLALPLSDEAKRMIMRENAIKVFNL
;
A
#
# COMPACT_ATOMS: atom_id res chain seq x y z
N PRO A 1 7.99 13.55 -16.49
CA PRO A 1 9.45 13.73 -16.23
C PRO A 1 9.97 13.00 -14.97
N CYS A 2 9.34 13.21 -13.80
CA CYS A 2 9.79 12.57 -12.55
C CYS A 2 9.67 11.04 -12.58
N TYR A 3 8.53 10.48 -13.00
CA TYR A 3 8.34 9.03 -13.13
C TYR A 3 9.38 8.38 -14.04
N ALA A 4 9.66 8.99 -15.20
CA ALA A 4 10.69 8.50 -16.11
C ALA A 4 12.07 8.45 -15.45
N LYS A 5 12.45 9.48 -14.68
CA LYS A 5 13.74 9.50 -13.98
C LYS A 5 13.79 8.50 -12.82
N CYS A 6 12.72 8.37 -12.06
CA CYS A 6 12.59 7.34 -11.03
C CYS A 6 12.69 5.93 -11.62
N SER A 7 12.05 5.70 -12.77
CA SER A 7 12.11 4.43 -13.49
C SER A 7 13.52 4.12 -13.98
N GLU A 8 14.24 5.11 -14.50
CA GLU A 8 15.64 4.96 -14.93
C GLU A 8 16.56 4.62 -13.75
N LEU A 9 16.33 5.24 -12.60
CA LEU A 9 17.16 5.07 -11.40
C LEU A 9 16.74 3.90 -10.50
N GLY A 10 15.64 3.21 -10.81
CA GLY A 10 15.08 2.17 -9.95
C GLY A 10 14.58 2.68 -8.60
N ILE A 11 14.15 3.95 -8.52
CA ILE A 11 13.65 4.56 -7.29
C ILE A 11 12.12 4.37 -7.21
N PRO A 12 11.60 3.69 -6.16
CA PRO A 12 10.16 3.54 -5.97
C PRO A 12 9.48 4.90 -5.77
N VAL A 13 8.25 5.03 -6.26
CA VAL A 13 7.44 6.24 -6.07
C VAL A 13 6.23 5.92 -5.20
N GLY A 14 6.17 6.57 -4.05
CA GLY A 14 4.99 6.58 -3.19
C GLY A 14 4.01 7.66 -3.62
N MET A 15 2.72 7.33 -3.65
CA MET A 15 1.63 8.25 -3.93
C MET A 15 0.57 8.10 -2.85
N GLN A 16 0.16 9.21 -2.24
CA GLN A 16 -0.98 9.18 -1.33
C GLN A 16 -2.23 8.74 -2.10
N THR A 17 -2.89 7.68 -1.62
CA THR A 17 -4.14 7.18 -2.19
C THR A 17 -5.28 7.26 -1.17
N GLY A 18 -6.47 7.59 -1.66
CA GLY A 18 -7.62 7.92 -0.83
C GLY A 18 -7.82 9.42 -0.64
N HIS A 19 -8.72 9.76 0.27
CA HIS A 19 -9.04 11.14 0.64
C HIS A 19 -7.85 11.89 1.22
N ALA A 20 -7.88 13.22 1.04
CA ALA A 20 -7.01 14.12 1.77
C ALA A 20 -7.49 14.24 3.23
N ALA A 21 -6.56 14.25 4.18
CA ALA A 21 -6.89 14.56 5.58
C ALA A 21 -7.06 16.08 5.76
N GLU A 22 -6.37 16.86 4.95
CA GLU A 22 -6.48 18.32 4.86
C GLU A 22 -7.69 18.75 4.03
N LEU A 23 -8.06 20.03 4.13
CA LEU A 23 -9.17 20.63 3.39
C LEU A 23 -8.82 20.90 1.92
N PHE A 24 -8.42 19.86 1.20
CA PHE A 24 -8.16 19.86 -0.23
C PHE A 24 -9.05 18.84 -0.96
N PRO A 25 -9.24 19.00 -2.28
CA PRO A 25 -9.98 18.02 -3.06
C PRO A 25 -9.34 16.62 -2.94
N SER A 26 -10.16 15.60 -2.70
CA SER A 26 -9.72 14.20 -2.57
C SER A 26 -9.52 13.47 -3.90
N TRP A 27 -10.09 13.99 -5.00
CA TRP A 27 -10.02 13.33 -6.30
C TRP A 27 -8.59 13.03 -6.77
N PRO A 28 -7.53 13.84 -6.51
CA PRO A 28 -6.17 13.50 -6.96
C PRO A 28 -5.61 12.22 -6.34
N GLY A 29 -6.15 11.78 -5.19
CA GLY A 29 -5.75 10.54 -4.51
C GLY A 29 -6.50 9.29 -5.01
N HIS A 30 -7.30 9.39 -6.06
CA HIS A 30 -8.05 8.25 -6.58
C HIS A 30 -7.08 7.15 -7.08
N PRO A 31 -7.18 5.89 -6.59
CA PRO A 31 -6.21 4.85 -6.91
C PRO A 31 -6.11 4.51 -8.40
N MET A 32 -7.16 4.79 -9.18
CA MET A 32 -7.19 4.55 -10.62
C MET A 32 -6.13 5.33 -11.40
N TYR A 33 -5.60 6.44 -10.88
CA TYR A 33 -4.47 7.12 -11.52
C TYR A 33 -3.18 6.30 -11.50
N LEU A 34 -3.06 5.29 -10.63
CA LEU A 34 -1.95 4.34 -10.68
C LEU A 34 -1.98 3.49 -11.96
N ASP A 35 -3.16 3.29 -12.57
CA ASP A 35 -3.34 2.43 -13.75
C ASP A 35 -2.52 2.95 -14.94
N GLU A 36 -2.70 4.23 -15.27
CA GLU A 36 -2.02 4.87 -16.39
C GLU A 36 -0.50 4.90 -16.18
N VAL A 37 -0.05 5.27 -14.98
CA VAL A 37 1.39 5.33 -14.67
C VAL A 37 2.04 3.95 -14.70
N ALA A 38 1.35 2.92 -14.21
CA ALA A 38 1.87 1.55 -14.23
C ALA A 38 2.01 1.00 -15.66
N LEU A 39 1.09 1.35 -16.55
CA LEU A 39 1.12 0.97 -17.98
C LEU A 39 2.25 1.69 -18.74
N ASP A 40 2.42 2.99 -18.49
CA ASP A 40 3.45 3.79 -19.16
C ASP A 40 4.88 3.45 -18.67
N PHE A 41 5.01 3.04 -17.40
CA PHE A 41 6.30 2.73 -16.77
C PHE A 41 6.28 1.35 -16.10
N PRO A 42 6.27 0.23 -16.86
CA PRO A 42 6.18 -1.12 -16.30
C PRO A 42 7.38 -1.51 -15.43
N GLY A 43 8.52 -0.81 -15.58
CA GLY A 43 9.72 -0.99 -14.75
C GLY A 43 9.75 -0.12 -13.49
N LEU A 44 8.79 0.79 -13.30
CA LEU A 44 8.72 1.67 -12.13
C LEU A 44 7.89 1.03 -11.03
N THR A 45 8.46 0.89 -9.84
CA THR A 45 7.71 0.48 -8.65
C THR A 45 6.87 1.64 -8.11
N LEU A 46 5.57 1.40 -7.98
CA LEU A 46 4.59 2.35 -7.45
C LEU A 46 4.03 1.83 -6.13
N ILE A 47 3.86 2.72 -5.15
CA ILE A 47 3.28 2.40 -3.83
C ILE A 47 2.09 3.33 -3.60
N GLY A 48 0.89 2.77 -3.60
CA GLY A 48 -0.31 3.46 -3.12
C GLY A 48 -0.30 3.52 -1.60
N SER A 49 0.04 4.68 -1.07
CA SER A 49 0.11 4.88 0.38
C SER A 49 -1.25 5.07 1.00
N HIS A 50 -1.36 4.60 2.24
CA HIS A 50 -2.60 4.44 3.00
C HIS A 50 -3.51 3.38 2.40
N THR A 51 -4.71 3.24 2.96
CA THR A 51 -5.65 2.17 2.63
C THR A 51 -6.50 2.47 1.39
N GLY A 52 -6.27 3.60 0.71
CA GLY A 52 -7.08 4.04 -0.43
C GLY A 52 -8.48 4.57 -0.07
N TRP A 53 -8.83 4.69 1.22
CA TRP A 53 -10.17 5.11 1.66
C TRP A 53 -10.62 6.44 1.03
N PRO A 54 -11.81 6.52 0.39
CA PRO A 54 -12.88 5.52 0.39
C PRO A 54 -12.82 4.45 -0.72
N TRP A 55 -11.86 4.54 -1.64
CA TRP A 55 -11.68 3.65 -2.80
C TRP A 55 -10.80 2.41 -2.49
N VAL A 56 -10.99 1.78 -1.33
CA VAL A 56 -10.14 0.66 -0.87
C VAL A 56 -10.11 -0.48 -1.89
N ASN A 57 -11.27 -0.84 -2.45
CA ASN A 57 -11.39 -1.90 -3.45
C ASN A 57 -10.59 -1.62 -4.72
N GLU A 58 -10.55 -0.36 -5.15
CA GLU A 58 -9.84 0.03 -6.36
C GLU A 58 -8.34 -0.01 -6.13
N LEU A 59 -7.86 0.42 -4.95
CA LEU A 59 -6.45 0.28 -4.59
C LEU A 59 -6.02 -1.19 -4.59
N VAL A 60 -6.82 -2.07 -3.98
CA VAL A 60 -6.59 -3.53 -4.00
C VAL A 60 -6.58 -4.05 -5.44
N CYS A 61 -7.53 -3.59 -6.27
CA CYS A 61 -7.59 -3.97 -7.67
C CYS A 61 -6.33 -3.54 -8.44
N MET A 62 -5.81 -2.33 -8.22
CA MET A 62 -4.58 -1.87 -8.88
C MET A 62 -3.35 -2.64 -8.42
N ALA A 63 -3.21 -2.89 -7.11
CA ALA A 63 -2.12 -3.67 -6.56
C ALA A 63 -2.12 -5.14 -7.05
N TRP A 64 -3.30 -5.71 -7.28
CA TRP A 64 -3.43 -7.04 -7.90
C TRP A 64 -3.15 -7.01 -9.40
N LYS A 65 -3.80 -6.10 -10.14
CA LYS A 65 -3.71 -6.02 -11.61
C LYS A 65 -2.27 -5.84 -12.09
N HIS A 66 -1.49 -4.99 -11.41
CA HIS A 66 -0.19 -4.55 -11.90
C HIS A 66 0.97 -5.19 -11.15
N PRO A 67 1.96 -5.80 -11.84
CA PRO A 67 3.11 -6.43 -11.20
C PRO A 67 4.01 -5.43 -10.46
N ASN A 68 3.98 -4.16 -10.84
CA ASN A 68 4.80 -3.07 -10.29
C ASN A 68 4.04 -2.13 -9.32
N VAL A 69 2.77 -2.39 -9.02
CA VAL A 69 2.00 -1.60 -8.03
C VAL A 69 1.90 -2.34 -6.70
N TYR A 70 2.17 -1.63 -5.61
CA TYR A 70 2.07 -2.07 -4.22
C TYR A 70 1.14 -1.14 -3.45
N CYS A 71 0.68 -1.54 -2.28
CA CYS A 71 -0.06 -0.69 -1.35
C CYS A 71 0.53 -0.75 0.05
N ASP A 72 0.12 0.16 0.94
CA ASP A 72 0.46 0.06 2.37
C ASP A 72 -0.78 0.16 3.26
N CYS A 73 -0.65 -0.26 4.52
CA CYS A 73 -1.73 -0.18 5.51
C CYS A 73 -1.54 0.97 6.52
N SER A 74 -0.85 2.04 6.14
CA SER A 74 -0.53 3.18 7.01
C SER A 74 -1.72 4.12 7.21
N ALA A 75 -1.55 5.10 8.11
CA ALA A 75 -2.53 6.12 8.49
C ALA A 75 -3.82 5.61 9.17
N TRP A 76 -4.02 4.30 9.23
CA TRP A 76 -5.13 3.68 9.94
C TRP A 76 -4.62 2.69 10.99
N MET A 77 -5.18 2.78 12.20
CA MET A 77 -4.84 1.86 13.28
C MET A 77 -5.15 0.41 12.85
N PRO A 78 -4.19 -0.54 12.92
CA PRO A 78 -4.38 -1.88 12.37
C PRO A 78 -5.61 -2.60 12.94
N LYS A 79 -5.93 -2.40 14.22
CA LYS A 79 -7.13 -3.00 14.86
C LYS A 79 -8.46 -2.61 14.21
N LEU A 80 -8.49 -1.51 13.44
CA LEU A 80 -9.69 -1.02 12.75
C LEU A 80 -9.85 -1.62 11.36
N LEU A 81 -8.78 -2.14 10.74
CA LEU A 81 -8.83 -2.70 9.39
C LEU A 81 -9.92 -3.76 9.20
N PRO A 82 -10.15 -4.73 10.12
CA PRO A 82 -11.22 -5.71 9.96
C PRO A 82 -12.62 -5.11 9.85
N LYS A 83 -12.84 -3.89 10.38
CA LYS A 83 -14.15 -3.23 10.40
C LYS A 83 -14.31 -2.19 9.30
N LEU A 84 -13.24 -1.44 9.01
CA LEU A 84 -13.30 -0.31 8.09
C LEU A 84 -12.87 -0.68 6.68
N HIS A 85 -11.87 -1.57 6.55
CA HIS A 85 -11.27 -1.96 5.27
C HIS A 85 -11.11 -3.49 5.16
N PRO A 86 -12.19 -4.27 5.33
CA PRO A 86 -12.11 -5.74 5.29
C PRO A 86 -11.53 -6.29 3.99
N GLU A 87 -11.67 -5.58 2.89
CA GLU A 87 -11.18 -5.92 1.55
C GLU A 87 -9.66 -5.91 1.49
N LEU A 88 -9.02 -4.90 2.11
CA LEU A 88 -7.57 -4.88 2.28
C LEU A 88 -7.10 -6.02 3.19
N LEU A 89 -7.86 -6.34 4.25
CA LEU A 89 -7.53 -7.46 5.13
C LEU A 89 -7.64 -8.81 4.42
N ILE A 90 -8.64 -9.00 3.57
CA ILE A 90 -8.79 -10.20 2.74
C ILE A 90 -7.62 -10.28 1.74
N PHE A 91 -7.27 -9.16 1.10
CA PHE A 91 -6.14 -9.12 0.18
C PHE A 91 -4.82 -9.49 0.86
N MET A 92 -4.55 -8.96 2.06
CA MET A 92 -3.37 -9.30 2.86
C MET A 92 -3.30 -10.79 3.27
N GLN A 93 -4.42 -11.52 3.29
CA GLN A 93 -4.43 -12.98 3.54
C GLN A 93 -4.17 -13.80 2.27
N PHE A 94 -4.43 -13.23 1.10
CA PHE A 94 -4.19 -13.87 -0.18
C PHE A 94 -2.71 -13.81 -0.55
N TRP A 95 -2.18 -14.87 -1.18
CA TRP A 95 -0.75 -14.98 -1.49
C TRP A 95 -0.23 -13.81 -2.33
N ALA A 96 -1.01 -13.28 -3.28
CA ALA A 96 -0.59 -12.13 -4.07
C ALA A 96 -0.62 -10.84 -3.23
N GLY A 97 -1.58 -10.68 -2.32
CA GLY A 97 -1.71 -9.44 -1.55
C GLY A 97 -0.73 -9.35 -0.39
N GLN A 98 -0.39 -10.47 0.26
CA GLN A 98 0.67 -10.48 1.27
C GLN A 98 2.05 -10.08 0.71
N GLU A 99 2.32 -10.30 -0.58
CA GLU A 99 3.57 -9.88 -1.26
C GLU A 99 3.50 -8.44 -1.81
N LYS A 100 2.33 -7.83 -1.77
CA LYS A 100 2.04 -6.52 -2.37
C LYS A 100 1.68 -5.44 -1.37
N THR A 101 1.57 -5.79 -0.09
CA THR A 101 1.19 -4.87 0.99
C THR A 101 2.39 -4.57 1.89
N LEU A 102 2.61 -3.28 2.19
CA LEU A 102 3.66 -2.80 3.08
C LEU A 102 3.07 -2.38 4.43
N PHE A 103 3.81 -2.63 5.50
CA PHE A 103 3.50 -2.07 6.81
C PHE A 103 4.00 -0.62 6.91
N GLY A 104 3.14 0.27 7.41
CA GLY A 104 3.51 1.65 7.71
C GLY A 104 2.68 2.22 8.84
N THR A 105 3.18 3.25 9.50
CA THR A 105 2.53 3.84 10.70
C THR A 105 2.06 5.26 10.50
N ASN A 106 2.49 5.92 9.42
CA ASN A 106 2.29 7.37 9.21
C ASN A 106 2.67 8.22 10.45
N ASN A 107 3.75 7.83 11.14
CA ASN A 107 4.23 8.47 12.37
C ASN A 107 3.23 8.46 13.56
N MET A 108 2.21 7.59 13.54
CA MET A 108 1.18 7.49 14.59
C MET A 108 1.56 6.57 15.77
N GLY A 109 2.84 6.19 15.89
CA GLY A 109 3.39 5.40 17.00
C GLY A 109 3.67 3.93 16.65
N LEU A 110 4.96 3.60 16.52
CA LEU A 110 5.44 2.28 16.07
C LEU A 110 5.01 1.12 16.98
N LYS A 111 5.14 1.28 18.30
CA LYS A 111 4.84 0.21 19.27
C LYS A 111 3.38 -0.25 19.16
N ALA A 112 2.46 0.70 19.23
CA ALA A 112 1.03 0.42 19.18
C ALA A 112 0.60 -0.17 17.83
N PHE A 113 1.11 0.37 16.71
CA PHE A 113 0.83 -0.19 15.38
C PHE A 113 1.34 -1.62 15.24
N LYS A 114 2.58 -1.88 15.67
CA LYS A 114 3.18 -3.22 15.63
C LYS A 114 2.34 -4.22 16.44
N GLU A 115 2.02 -3.89 17.68
CA GLU A 115 1.23 -4.77 18.56
C GLU A 115 -0.15 -5.07 17.96
N GLN A 116 -0.85 -4.05 17.45
CA GLN A 116 -2.16 -4.22 16.83
C GLN A 116 -2.10 -5.01 15.52
N PHE A 117 -1.07 -4.79 14.69
CA PHE A 117 -0.90 -5.51 13.44
C PHE A 117 -0.61 -6.99 13.69
N LEU A 118 0.25 -7.30 14.66
CA LEU A 118 0.56 -8.69 15.05
C LEU A 118 -0.67 -9.43 15.61
N ALA A 119 -1.63 -8.70 16.18
CA ALA A 119 -2.90 -9.25 16.66
C ALA A 119 -3.95 -9.46 15.56
N LEU A 120 -3.70 -9.04 14.32
CA LEU A 120 -4.61 -9.31 13.20
C LEU A 120 -4.70 -10.81 12.89
N PRO A 121 -5.84 -11.26 12.34
CA PRO A 121 -6.05 -12.64 11.91
C PRO A 121 -5.32 -12.92 10.58
N LEU A 122 -4.01 -12.69 10.55
CA LEU A 122 -3.11 -12.96 9.44
C LEU A 122 -2.20 -14.15 9.81
N SER A 123 -1.79 -14.92 8.80
CA SER A 123 -0.77 -15.96 8.99
C SER A 123 0.56 -15.34 9.40
N ASP A 124 1.44 -16.14 10.02
CA ASP A 124 2.79 -15.70 10.38
C ASP A 124 3.60 -15.29 9.14
N GLU A 125 3.35 -15.96 8.01
CA GLU A 125 3.97 -15.62 6.73
C GLU A 125 3.52 -14.26 6.21
N ALA A 126 2.21 -13.99 6.20
CA ALA A 126 1.70 -12.68 5.79
C ALA A 126 2.25 -11.57 6.69
N LYS A 127 2.32 -11.80 8.02
CA LYS A 127 2.92 -10.86 8.97
C LYS A 127 4.40 -10.59 8.63
N ARG A 128 5.18 -11.63 8.36
CA ARG A 128 6.60 -11.53 8.00
C ARG A 128 6.79 -10.73 6.70
N MET A 129 6.02 -11.06 5.68
CA MET A 129 6.08 -10.40 4.37
C MET A 129 5.75 -8.91 4.48
N ILE A 130 4.60 -8.59 5.08
CA ILE A 130 4.08 -7.22 5.14
C ILE A 130 4.92 -6.33 6.06
N MET A 131 5.39 -6.86 7.20
CA MET A 131 6.17 -6.06 8.16
C MET A 131 7.62 -5.83 7.75
N ARG A 132 8.18 -6.63 6.83
CA ARG A 132 9.62 -6.58 6.54
C ARG A 132 10.00 -6.94 5.12
N GLU A 133 9.68 -8.15 4.65
CA GLU A 133 10.29 -8.67 3.42
C GLU A 133 9.91 -7.86 2.18
N ASN A 134 8.66 -7.38 2.12
CA ASN A 134 8.20 -6.54 1.03
C ASN A 134 8.97 -5.21 1.00
N ALA A 135 9.27 -4.61 2.15
CA ALA A 135 10.04 -3.37 2.20
C ALA A 135 11.48 -3.58 1.70
N ILE A 136 12.12 -4.68 2.07
CA ILE A 136 13.46 -5.03 1.58
C ILE A 136 13.44 -5.20 0.06
N LYS A 137 12.45 -5.93 -0.48
CA LYS A 137 12.28 -6.13 -1.92
C LYS A 137 12.01 -4.82 -2.68
N VAL A 138 11.08 -4.02 -2.17
CA VAL A 138 10.62 -2.79 -2.85
C VAL A 138 11.68 -1.70 -2.83
N PHE A 139 12.39 -1.52 -1.71
CA PHE A 139 13.37 -0.45 -1.55
C PHE A 139 14.83 -0.89 -1.78
N ASN A 140 15.06 -2.16 -2.13
CA ASN A 140 16.38 -2.73 -2.38
C ASN A 140 17.37 -2.48 -1.22
N LEU A 141 16.96 -2.85 0.00
CA LEU A 141 17.68 -2.64 1.27
C LEU A 141 18.60 -3.80 1.66
#